data_AF-A0A9P6ATS0-F1
#
_entry.id   AF-A0A9P6ATS0-F1
#
_cell.length_a   1.000
_cell.length_b   1.000
_cell.length_c   1.000
_cell.angle_alpha   90.00
_cell.angle_beta   90.00
_cell.angle_gamma   90.00
#
_symmetry.space_group_name_H-M   'P 1'
#
loop_
_entity.id
_entity.type
_entity.pdbx_description
1 polymer ?
#
loop_
_entity_poly.entity_id
_entity_poly.type
_entity_poly.pdbx_seq_one_letter_code
_entity_poly.pdbx_strand_id
1 'polypeptide(L)'
;AKLPKGATLQAVVIALDETHLTNYSGDKSMHAVYITLSNIHDNVQRKPSCGAWMLLAQLPTSKFANTVFDTSGTKVEAQRMPGILKQQLFHKALKAILEPLAVRHHVLHKTIGPDGYIRNTVPILMGWIADLKEQLVIAGVTQFVCPVTMATHVDLGKWVHCEPRMGKSTLDALALVQSKYPLATTWEFACKVKKLGTGLSGCVEHPFWEDLGVDP
;
A
#
# COMPACT_ATOMS: atom_id res chain seq x y z
N ALA A 1 -18.19 -6.52 2.10
CA ALA A 1 -18.95 -6.43 3.37
C ALA A 1 -20.39 -5.99 3.09
N LYS A 2 -21.38 -6.50 3.84
CA LYS A 2 -22.78 -6.05 3.70
C LYS A 2 -23.01 -4.88 4.67
N LEU A 3 -23.32 -3.70 4.13
CA LEU A 3 -23.58 -2.51 4.96
C LEU A 3 -24.87 -2.67 5.78
N PRO A 4 -24.98 -2.03 6.95
CA PRO A 4 -26.23 -1.96 7.70
C PRO A 4 -27.36 -1.42 6.84
N LYS A 5 -28.59 -1.89 7.07
CA LYS A 5 -29.77 -1.41 6.33
C LYS A 5 -29.94 0.09 6.55
N GLY A 6 -30.06 0.86 5.47
CA GLY A 6 -30.19 2.33 5.51
C GLY A 6 -28.86 3.09 5.61
N ALA A 7 -27.72 2.39 5.64
CA ALA A 7 -26.41 3.03 5.53
C ALA A 7 -26.07 3.36 4.06
N THR A 8 -25.39 4.49 3.87
CA THR A 8 -24.87 4.94 2.58
C THR A 8 -23.38 4.61 2.50
N LEU A 9 -22.94 4.02 1.39
CA LEU A 9 -21.52 3.81 1.13
C LEU A 9 -20.85 5.15 0.81
N GLN A 10 -19.81 5.51 1.55
CA GLN A 10 -18.91 6.59 1.19
C GLN A 10 -17.61 5.97 0.67
N ALA A 11 -17.59 5.73 -0.63
CA ALA A 11 -16.46 5.10 -1.28
C ALA A 11 -15.27 6.08 -1.38
N VAL A 12 -14.17 5.74 -0.73
CA VAL A 12 -12.92 6.51 -0.67
C VAL A 12 -11.94 5.95 -1.69
N VAL A 13 -11.25 6.83 -2.41
CA VAL A 13 -10.16 6.47 -3.32
C VAL A 13 -8.91 7.24 -2.88
N ILE A 14 -7.78 6.56 -2.82
CA ILE A 14 -6.48 7.15 -2.52
C ILE A 14 -5.68 7.29 -3.82
N ALA A 15 -4.92 8.37 -3.97
CA ALA A 15 -3.90 8.45 -5.01
C ALA A 15 -2.53 8.68 -4.38
N LEU A 16 -1.54 7.97 -4.90
CA LEU A 16 -0.16 8.02 -4.45
C LEU A 16 0.69 8.51 -5.62
N ASP A 17 1.43 9.59 -5.39
CA ASP A 17 2.31 10.19 -6.40
C ASP A 17 3.63 10.58 -5.75
N GLU A 18 4.75 10.16 -6.34
CA GLU A 18 6.08 10.65 -5.93
C GLU A 18 6.31 12.03 -6.56
N THR A 19 6.35 13.05 -5.72
CA THR A 19 6.58 14.43 -6.14
C THR A 19 7.98 14.90 -5.74
N HIS A 20 8.70 15.50 -6.68
CA HIS A 20 9.99 16.14 -6.38
C HIS A 20 9.74 17.50 -5.72
N LEU A 21 10.25 17.69 -4.49
CA LEU A 21 10.14 18.95 -3.76
C LEU A 21 11.17 19.98 -4.24
N THR A 22 12.34 19.53 -4.70
CA THR A 22 13.38 20.39 -5.28
C THR A 22 14.06 19.70 -6.47
N ASN A 23 14.07 20.36 -7.64
CA ASN A 23 14.68 19.81 -8.87
C ASN A 23 16.19 20.09 -9.00
N TYR A 24 16.77 21.00 -8.20
CA TYR A 24 18.15 21.47 -8.41
C TYR A 24 19.05 21.51 -7.16
N SER A 25 18.49 21.42 -5.94
CA SER A 25 19.28 21.36 -4.70
C SER A 25 18.61 20.47 -3.67
N GLY A 26 19.21 19.31 -3.41
CA GLY A 26 18.90 18.45 -2.26
C GLY A 26 18.26 17.08 -2.54
N ASP A 27 17.89 16.76 -3.78
CA ASP A 27 17.26 15.47 -4.15
C ASP A 27 16.20 15.02 -3.14
N LYS A 28 15.32 15.96 -2.76
CA LYS A 28 14.22 15.68 -1.85
C LYS A 28 12.99 15.34 -2.68
N SER A 29 12.62 14.07 -2.69
CA SER A 29 11.30 13.62 -3.13
C SER A 29 10.40 13.41 -1.92
N MET A 30 9.10 13.39 -2.16
CA MET A 30 8.07 13.11 -1.18
C MET A 30 6.92 12.41 -1.87
N HIS A 31 6.39 11.35 -1.24
CA HIS A 31 5.16 10.75 -1.72
C HIS A 31 3.97 11.49 -1.13
N ALA A 32 3.18 12.13 -1.98
CA ALA A 32 1.94 12.77 -1.60
C ALA A 32 0.82 11.72 -1.61
N VAL A 33 0.01 11.71 -0.55
CA VAL A 33 -1.18 10.87 -0.43
C VAL A 33 -2.39 11.77 -0.64
N TYR A 34 -3.09 11.61 -1.74
CA TYR A 34 -4.34 12.30 -2.01
C TYR A 34 -5.54 11.42 -1.71
N ILE A 35 -6.65 12.03 -1.33
CA ILE A 35 -7.92 11.37 -1.08
C ILE A 35 -9.03 12.01 -1.92
N THR A 36 -9.91 11.19 -2.46
CA THR A 36 -11.16 11.61 -3.09
C THR A 36 -12.29 10.65 -2.74
N LEU A 37 -13.51 11.00 -3.13
CA LEU A 37 -14.66 10.13 -3.03
C LEU A 37 -15.08 9.66 -4.43
N SER A 38 -15.37 8.37 -4.57
CA SER A 38 -15.76 7.78 -5.86
C SER A 38 -17.16 8.19 -6.32
N ASN A 39 -17.96 8.80 -5.44
CA ASN A 39 -19.29 9.31 -5.77
C ASN A 39 -19.27 10.71 -6.40
N ILE A 40 -18.09 11.33 -6.52
CA ILE A 40 -17.90 12.58 -7.28
C ILE A 40 -17.81 12.20 -8.76
N HIS A 41 -18.58 12.89 -9.62
CA HIS A 41 -18.52 12.65 -11.05
C HIS A 41 -17.11 12.83 -11.61
N ASP A 42 -16.70 11.95 -12.52
CA ASP A 42 -15.37 11.93 -13.16
C ASP A 42 -15.02 13.27 -13.83
N ASN A 43 -15.98 13.94 -14.46
CA ASN A 43 -15.76 15.27 -15.06
C ASN A 43 -15.43 16.37 -14.03
N VAL A 44 -15.80 16.19 -12.76
CA VAL A 44 -15.45 17.07 -11.64
C VAL A 44 -14.10 16.64 -11.05
N GLN A 45 -13.86 15.34 -10.89
CA GLN A 45 -12.57 14.80 -10.41
C GLN A 45 -11.40 15.22 -11.31
N ARG A 46 -11.61 15.28 -12.63
CA ARG A 46 -10.59 15.69 -13.61
C ARG A 46 -10.32 17.18 -13.67
N LYS A 47 -11.11 18.02 -12.98
CA LYS A 47 -10.94 19.48 -12.97
C LYS A 47 -10.18 19.89 -11.72
N PRO A 48 -8.89 20.29 -11.81
CA PRO A 48 -8.12 20.69 -10.63
C PRO A 48 -8.77 21.86 -9.87
N SER A 49 -9.46 22.75 -10.57
CA SER A 49 -10.16 23.90 -9.98
C SER A 49 -11.36 23.54 -9.12
N CYS A 50 -11.89 22.31 -9.22
CA CYS A 50 -13.06 21.87 -8.47
C CYS A 50 -12.72 21.32 -7.08
N GLY A 51 -11.45 21.15 -6.73
CA GLY A 51 -11.05 20.68 -5.39
C GLY A 51 -11.57 19.28 -5.04
N ALA A 52 -11.82 18.44 -6.04
CA ALA A 52 -12.34 17.07 -5.85
C ALA A 52 -11.32 16.11 -5.22
N TRP A 53 -10.05 16.51 -5.21
CA TRP A 53 -8.94 15.81 -4.56
C TRP A 53 -8.38 16.67 -3.44
N MET A 54 -8.13 16.04 -2.30
CA MET A 54 -7.52 16.69 -1.14
C MET A 54 -6.20 16.00 -0.80
N LEU A 55 -5.18 16.79 -0.44
CA LEU A 55 -3.94 16.23 0.11
C LEU A 55 -4.24 15.72 1.53
N LEU A 56 -4.17 14.40 1.72
CA LEU A 56 -4.40 13.74 3.00
C LEU A 56 -3.15 13.76 3.86
N ALA A 57 -2.02 13.40 3.28
CA ALA A 57 -0.76 13.27 4.00
C ALA A 57 0.44 13.32 3.05
N GLN A 58 1.60 13.49 3.65
CA GLN A 58 2.88 13.43 2.98
C GLN A 58 3.74 12.34 3.65
N LEU A 59 4.19 11.34 2.90
CA LEU A 59 4.93 10.22 3.47
C LEU A 59 6.40 10.60 3.73
N PRO A 60 6.99 10.11 4.84
CA PRO A 60 8.39 10.34 5.12
C PRO A 60 9.28 9.54 4.15
N THR A 61 10.25 10.22 3.53
CA THR A 61 11.27 9.59 2.70
C THR A 61 12.61 9.58 3.44
N SER A 62 13.16 8.38 3.69
CA SER A 62 14.48 8.22 4.30
C SER A 62 15.39 7.37 3.42
N LYS A 63 16.62 7.83 3.20
CA LYS A 63 17.64 7.04 2.48
C LYS A 63 18.25 5.94 3.35
N PHE A 64 18.09 6.01 4.68
CA PHE A 64 18.78 5.12 5.64
C PHE A 64 20.29 5.00 5.35
N ALA A 65 20.92 6.08 4.90
CA ALA A 65 22.32 6.07 4.46
C ALA A 65 23.31 6.01 5.63
N ASN A 66 22.90 6.51 6.80
CA ASN A 66 23.74 6.60 7.99
C ASN A 66 23.39 5.56 9.06
N THR A 67 22.52 4.59 8.74
CA THR A 67 22.21 3.49 9.67
C THR A 67 23.34 2.48 9.63
N VAL A 68 24.03 2.32 10.75
CA VAL A 68 24.99 1.23 10.96
C VAL A 68 24.16 -0.01 11.25
N PHE A 69 24.25 -0.99 10.35
CA PHE A 69 23.67 -2.31 10.60
C PHE A 69 24.68 -3.11 11.40
N ASP A 70 24.27 -3.56 12.58
CA ASP A 70 25.05 -4.45 13.44
C ASP A 70 25.02 -5.86 12.81
N THR A 71 25.61 -5.97 11.62
CA THR A 71 25.52 -7.19 10.83
C THR A 71 26.49 -8.21 11.40
N SER A 72 25.93 -9.24 12.03
CA SER A 72 26.53 -10.58 12.07
C SER A 72 26.63 -11.22 10.67
N GLY A 73 26.02 -10.60 9.64
CA GLY A 73 25.89 -11.09 8.27
C GLY A 73 26.66 -10.33 7.18
N THR A 74 26.59 -10.88 5.97
CA THR A 74 27.43 -10.62 4.79
C THR A 74 27.22 -9.22 4.20
N LYS A 75 28.21 -8.67 3.44
CA LYS A 75 28.11 -7.35 2.74
C LYS A 75 26.78 -7.10 1.99
N VAL A 76 26.13 -8.17 1.51
CA VAL A 76 24.84 -8.13 0.81
C VAL A 76 23.69 -7.65 1.70
N GLU A 77 23.69 -8.02 2.98
CA GLU A 77 22.66 -7.61 3.95
C GLU A 77 22.71 -6.09 4.15
N ALA A 78 23.88 -5.55 4.50
CA ALA A 78 24.10 -4.13 4.68
C ALA A 78 23.68 -3.28 3.46
N GLN A 79 23.90 -3.81 2.24
CA GLN A 79 23.50 -3.12 0.99
C GLN A 79 21.99 -3.12 0.74
N ARG A 80 21.26 -4.17 1.14
CA ARG A 80 19.83 -4.33 0.84
C ARG A 80 18.91 -3.85 1.96
N MET A 81 19.39 -3.82 3.20
CA MET A 81 18.63 -3.39 4.37
C MET A 81 17.99 -2.00 4.23
N PRO A 82 18.67 -0.97 3.68
CA PRO A 82 18.03 0.34 3.44
C PRO A 82 16.78 0.26 2.57
N GLY A 83 16.75 -0.61 1.56
CA GLY A 83 15.59 -0.81 0.69
C GLY A 83 14.43 -1.49 1.41
N ILE A 84 14.72 -2.47 2.27
CA ILE A 84 13.72 -3.13 3.11
C ILE A 84 13.09 -2.11 4.07
N LEU A 85 13.92 -1.34 4.77
CA LEU A 85 13.46 -0.32 5.71
C LEU A 85 12.63 0.78 5.06
N LYS A 86 12.96 1.19 3.81
CA LYS A 86 12.12 2.12 3.03
C LYS A 86 10.71 1.58 2.81
N GLN A 87 10.59 0.31 2.38
CA GLN A 87 9.28 -0.31 2.20
C GLN A 87 8.53 -0.45 3.53
N GLN A 88 9.21 -0.83 4.61
CA GLN A 88 8.59 -0.88 5.94
C GLN A 88 8.10 0.48 6.41
N LEU A 89 8.88 1.54 6.20
CA LEU A 89 8.49 2.91 6.54
C LEU A 89 7.25 3.33 5.76
N PHE A 90 7.21 3.04 4.46
CA PHE A 90 6.05 3.32 3.60
C PHE A 90 4.77 2.64 4.12
N HIS A 91 4.81 1.33 4.39
CA HIS A 91 3.64 0.60 4.89
C HIS A 91 3.26 1.05 6.31
N LYS A 92 4.22 1.29 7.20
CA LYS A 92 3.91 1.79 8.55
C LYS A 92 3.26 3.17 8.54
N ALA A 93 3.76 4.08 7.69
CA ALA A 93 3.21 5.42 7.55
C ALA A 93 1.79 5.38 6.96
N LEU A 94 1.57 4.63 5.87
CA LEU A 94 0.23 4.48 5.29
C LEU A 94 -0.73 3.77 6.23
N LYS A 95 -0.27 2.77 7.00
CA LYS A 95 -1.11 2.11 8.01
C LYS A 95 -1.60 3.12 9.04
N ALA A 96 -0.72 3.98 9.55
CA ALA A 96 -1.11 5.01 10.51
C ALA A 96 -2.08 6.05 9.91
N ILE A 97 -1.89 6.45 8.65
CA ILE A 97 -2.76 7.43 7.97
C ILE A 97 -4.14 6.84 7.67
N LEU A 98 -4.20 5.60 7.22
CA LEU A 98 -5.42 4.92 6.78
C LEU A 98 -6.09 4.12 7.90
N GLU A 99 -5.53 4.11 9.11
CA GLU A 99 -6.09 3.47 10.30
C GLU A 99 -7.59 3.78 10.49
N PRO A 100 -8.09 5.02 10.32
CA PRO A 100 -9.52 5.31 10.45
C PRO A 100 -10.44 4.59 9.45
N LEU A 101 -9.89 4.08 8.34
CA LEU A 101 -10.61 3.34 7.30
C LEU A 101 -10.55 1.81 7.50
N ALA A 102 -9.90 1.33 8.56
CA ALA A 102 -9.86 -0.11 8.82
C ALA A 102 -11.26 -0.66 9.07
N VAL A 103 -11.49 -1.92 8.67
CA VAL A 103 -12.79 -2.58 8.75
C VAL A 103 -13.30 -2.62 10.19
N ARG A 104 -12.40 -2.73 11.18
CA ARG A 104 -12.73 -2.66 12.61
C ARG A 104 -13.33 -1.31 13.05
N HIS A 105 -13.14 -0.26 12.27
CA HIS A 105 -13.63 1.10 12.50
C HIS A 105 -14.81 1.47 11.59
N HIS A 106 -15.43 0.50 10.88
CA HIS A 106 -16.66 0.73 10.10
C HIS A 106 -17.87 1.03 11.00
N VAL A 107 -17.90 2.25 11.52
CA VAL A 107 -18.99 2.82 12.30
C VAL A 107 -19.78 3.76 11.39
N LEU A 108 -21.08 3.90 11.66
CA LEU A 108 -21.90 4.86 10.94
C LEU A 108 -21.54 6.29 11.37
N HIS A 109 -21.20 7.12 10.40
CA HIS A 109 -20.98 8.55 10.60
C HIS A 109 -22.15 9.33 10.00
N LYS A 110 -22.48 10.48 10.59
CA LYS A 110 -23.45 11.40 9.99
C LYS A 110 -22.73 12.32 9.03
N THR A 111 -23.09 12.28 7.76
CA THR A 111 -22.55 13.17 6.73
C THR A 111 -23.67 13.88 6.00
N ILE A 112 -23.46 15.15 5.66
CA ILE A 112 -24.39 15.94 4.86
C ILE A 112 -24.12 15.62 3.39
N GLY A 113 -25.17 15.20 2.67
CA GLY A 113 -25.08 14.98 1.23
C GLY A 113 -25.11 16.27 0.41
N PRO A 114 -24.86 16.20 -0.90
CA PRO A 114 -24.88 17.36 -1.79
C PRO A 114 -26.26 18.02 -1.91
N ASP A 115 -27.32 17.28 -1.56
CA ASP A 115 -28.71 17.72 -1.51
C ASP A 115 -29.13 18.24 -0.13
N GLY A 116 -28.20 18.37 0.82
CA GLY A 116 -28.42 18.91 2.16
C GLY A 116 -28.97 17.91 3.18
N TYR A 117 -29.31 16.67 2.78
CA TYR A 117 -29.83 15.67 3.71
C TYR A 117 -28.71 14.98 4.48
N ILE A 118 -28.94 14.79 5.79
CA ILE A 118 -28.06 14.01 6.67
C ILE A 118 -28.26 12.52 6.39
N ARG A 119 -27.17 11.82 6.09
CA ARG A 119 -27.14 10.37 5.87
C ARG A 119 -26.21 9.69 6.86
N ASN A 120 -26.55 8.48 7.24
CA ASN A 120 -25.62 7.58 7.93
C ASN A 120 -24.71 6.96 6.87
N THR A 121 -23.43 7.32 6.87
CA THR A 121 -22.42 6.86 5.91
C THR A 121 -21.43 5.93 6.57
N VAL A 122 -20.84 5.04 5.77
CA VAL A 122 -19.67 4.26 6.16
C VAL A 122 -18.57 4.53 5.12
N PRO A 123 -17.44 5.14 5.51
CA PRO A 123 -16.31 5.31 4.61
C PRO A 123 -15.64 3.96 4.39
N ILE A 124 -15.47 3.57 3.13
CA ILE A 124 -14.76 2.33 2.76
C ILE A 124 -13.77 2.67 1.67
N LEU A 125 -12.52 2.25 1.85
CA LEU A 125 -11.52 2.33 0.79
C LEU A 125 -11.94 1.42 -0.36
N MET A 126 -12.02 1.96 -1.58
CA MET A 126 -12.35 1.20 -2.78
C MET A 126 -11.13 0.80 -3.60
N GLY A 127 -10.02 1.52 -3.44
CA GLY A 127 -8.77 1.26 -4.14
C GLY A 127 -7.85 2.47 -4.13
N TRP A 128 -6.71 2.30 -4.82
CA TRP A 128 -5.70 3.33 -4.99
C TRP A 128 -5.36 3.53 -6.46
N ILE A 129 -5.01 4.76 -6.80
CA ILE A 129 -4.42 5.16 -8.07
C ILE A 129 -2.93 5.37 -7.80
N ALA A 130 -2.10 4.57 -8.46
CA ALA A 130 -0.65 4.65 -8.31
C ALA A 130 0.02 4.15 -9.58
N ASP A 131 1.23 4.61 -9.86
CA ASP A 131 2.02 4.11 -10.99
C ASP A 131 2.59 2.71 -10.67
N LEU A 132 3.23 2.06 -11.65
CA LEU A 132 3.75 0.71 -11.45
C LEU A 132 4.72 0.60 -10.26
N LYS A 133 5.60 1.58 -10.02
CA LYS A 133 6.54 1.55 -8.91
C LYS A 133 5.81 1.56 -7.58
N GLU A 134 4.84 2.45 -7.38
CA GLU A 134 4.03 2.46 -6.16
C GLU A 134 3.18 1.20 -6.04
N GLN A 135 2.59 0.71 -7.13
CA GLN A 135 1.82 -0.55 -7.12
C GLN A 135 2.66 -1.74 -6.64
N LEU A 136 3.92 -1.83 -7.07
CA LEU A 136 4.83 -2.88 -6.61
C LEU A 136 5.11 -2.76 -5.10
N VAL A 137 5.26 -1.54 -4.58
CA VAL A 137 5.45 -1.30 -3.15
C VAL A 137 4.17 -1.67 -2.39
N ILE A 138 3.00 -1.16 -2.80
CA ILE A 138 1.70 -1.46 -2.19
C ILE A 138 1.46 -2.96 -2.11
N ALA A 139 1.67 -3.69 -3.20
CA ALA A 139 1.50 -5.14 -3.25
C ALA A 139 2.60 -5.92 -2.51
N GLY A 140 3.70 -5.27 -2.11
CA GLY A 140 4.82 -5.91 -1.42
C GLY A 140 5.56 -6.92 -2.29
N VAL A 141 5.63 -6.69 -3.60
CA VAL A 141 6.26 -7.59 -4.58
C VAL A 141 7.62 -7.07 -5.06
N THR A 142 8.45 -7.96 -5.60
CA THR A 142 9.73 -7.57 -6.20
C THR A 142 9.55 -6.92 -7.58
N GLN A 143 10.60 -6.26 -8.07
CA GLN A 143 10.66 -5.83 -9.46
C GLN A 143 10.47 -7.03 -10.41
N PHE A 144 9.84 -6.78 -11.56
CA PHE A 144 9.52 -7.77 -12.58
C PHE A 144 8.55 -8.88 -12.13
N VAL A 145 7.66 -8.56 -11.20
CA VAL A 145 6.51 -9.39 -10.80
C VAL A 145 5.26 -8.56 -11.03
N CYS A 146 4.16 -9.20 -11.42
CA CYS A 146 2.89 -8.47 -11.56
C CYS A 146 2.33 -8.13 -10.16
N PRO A 147 1.93 -6.87 -9.90
CA PRO A 147 1.26 -6.52 -8.65
C PRO A 147 -0.17 -7.08 -8.59
N VAL A 148 -0.83 -7.26 -9.73
CA VAL A 148 -2.25 -7.67 -9.83
C VAL A 148 -2.44 -9.19 -9.93
N THR A 149 -1.46 -9.92 -10.47
CA THR A 149 -1.54 -11.37 -10.70
C THR A 149 -0.37 -12.10 -10.05
N MET A 150 -0.45 -13.43 -9.99
CA MET A 150 0.63 -14.30 -9.53
C MET A 150 1.77 -14.46 -10.55
N ALA A 151 1.74 -13.73 -11.67
CA ALA A 151 2.77 -13.78 -12.71
C ALA A 151 4.14 -13.31 -12.17
N THR A 152 5.15 -14.13 -12.40
CA THR A 152 6.55 -13.84 -12.07
C THR A 152 7.33 -13.42 -13.31
N HIS A 153 8.60 -13.04 -13.15
CA HIS A 153 9.49 -12.66 -14.26
C HIS A 153 9.50 -13.71 -15.40
N VAL A 154 9.34 -14.99 -15.09
CA VAL A 154 9.37 -16.08 -16.08
C VAL A 154 8.11 -16.10 -16.95
N ASP A 155 7.01 -15.56 -16.44
CA ASP A 155 5.69 -15.57 -17.08
C ASP A 155 5.47 -14.29 -17.90
N LEU A 156 6.18 -13.21 -17.57
CA LEU A 156 6.12 -11.95 -18.30
C LEU A 156 6.53 -12.16 -19.78
N GLY A 157 5.70 -11.68 -20.69
CA GLY A 157 5.90 -11.84 -22.14
C GLY A 157 5.38 -13.16 -22.70
N LYS A 158 4.83 -14.05 -21.87
CA LYS A 158 4.14 -15.27 -22.31
C LYS A 158 2.64 -15.09 -22.30
N TRP A 159 1.94 -15.78 -23.19
CA TRP A 159 0.47 -15.79 -23.25
C TRP A 159 -0.10 -16.85 -22.29
N VAL A 160 0.16 -16.67 -20.99
CA VAL A 160 -0.25 -17.59 -19.92
C VAL A 160 -1.22 -16.89 -18.99
N HIS A 161 -2.34 -17.55 -18.69
CA HIS A 161 -3.28 -17.06 -17.68
C HIS A 161 -2.66 -17.23 -16.29
N CYS A 162 -2.53 -16.13 -15.55
CA CYS A 162 -2.04 -16.13 -14.18
C CYS A 162 -3.17 -15.69 -13.26
N GLU A 163 -3.37 -16.44 -12.17
CA GLU A 163 -4.41 -16.15 -11.18
C GLU A 163 -4.23 -14.75 -10.56
N PRO A 164 -5.33 -14.08 -10.17
CA PRO A 164 -5.27 -12.82 -9.44
C PRO A 164 -4.51 -12.95 -8.12
N ARG A 165 -3.72 -11.93 -7.77
CA ARG A 165 -3.04 -11.83 -6.48
C ARG A 165 -4.04 -11.30 -5.45
N MET A 166 -4.64 -12.20 -4.69
CA MET A 166 -5.52 -11.81 -3.58
C MET A 166 -4.68 -11.40 -2.36
N GLY A 167 -5.12 -10.38 -1.63
CA GLY A 167 -4.50 -9.94 -0.38
C GLY A 167 -4.40 -11.06 0.63
N LYS A 168 -5.45 -11.91 0.72
CA LYS A 168 -5.44 -13.12 1.54
C LYS A 168 -4.26 -14.06 1.21
N SER A 169 -3.99 -14.29 -0.08
CA SER A 169 -2.88 -15.18 -0.49
C SER A 169 -1.51 -14.63 -0.07
N THR A 170 -1.35 -13.30 -0.12
CA THR A 170 -0.15 -12.61 0.36
C THR A 170 -0.02 -12.72 1.88
N LEU A 171 -1.10 -12.47 2.63
CA LEU A 171 -1.10 -12.57 4.09
C LEU A 171 -0.82 -14.01 4.57
N ASP A 172 -1.44 -15.01 3.94
CA ASP A 172 -1.20 -16.43 4.26
C ASP A 172 0.27 -16.81 4.02
N ALA A 173 0.89 -16.31 2.94
CA ALA A 173 2.31 -16.55 2.65
C ALA A 173 3.24 -15.89 3.67
N LEU A 174 2.93 -14.67 4.11
CA LEU A 174 3.70 -13.96 5.15
C LEU A 174 3.55 -14.66 6.51
N ALA A 175 2.33 -15.03 6.90
CA ALA A 175 2.02 -15.75 8.13
C ALA A 175 2.68 -17.14 8.19
N LEU A 176 2.78 -17.83 7.06
CA LEU A 176 3.52 -19.10 6.95
C LEU A 176 4.99 -18.93 7.33
N VAL A 177 5.64 -17.85 6.89
CA VAL A 177 7.06 -17.60 7.21
C VAL A 177 7.20 -17.16 8.68
N GLN A 178 6.31 -16.30 9.17
CA GLN A 178 6.32 -15.85 10.56
C GLN A 178 6.15 -17.02 11.54
N SER A 179 5.19 -17.91 11.29
CA SER A 179 4.94 -19.08 12.14
C SER A 179 6.09 -20.08 12.13
N LYS A 180 6.76 -20.26 10.99
CA LYS A 180 7.91 -21.18 10.85
C LYS A 180 9.19 -20.61 11.44
N TYR A 181 9.36 -19.28 11.44
CA TYR A 181 10.57 -18.60 11.90
C TYR A 181 10.22 -17.38 12.78
N PRO A 182 9.69 -17.59 14.00
CA PRO A 182 9.19 -16.50 14.84
C PRO A 182 10.29 -15.57 15.39
N LEU A 183 11.54 -16.05 15.41
CA LEU A 183 12.70 -15.30 15.88
C LEU A 183 13.58 -14.77 14.73
N ALA A 184 13.09 -14.85 13.48
CA ALA A 184 13.84 -14.38 12.34
C ALA A 184 14.07 -12.86 12.42
N THR A 185 15.28 -12.42 12.09
CA THR A 185 15.53 -11.00 11.87
C THR A 185 14.78 -10.52 10.62
N THR A 186 14.60 -9.20 10.47
CA THR A 186 14.00 -8.59 9.27
C THR A 186 14.64 -9.08 7.97
N TRP A 187 15.97 -9.22 7.97
CA TRP A 187 16.72 -9.72 6.82
C TRP A 187 16.42 -11.19 6.55
N GLU A 188 16.47 -12.03 7.58
CA GLU A 188 16.17 -13.45 7.45
C GLU A 188 14.74 -13.68 6.96
N PHE A 189 13.77 -12.96 7.52
CA PHE A 189 12.38 -12.99 7.09
C PHE A 189 12.25 -12.69 5.60
N ALA A 190 12.84 -11.57 5.14
CA ALA A 190 12.83 -11.19 3.72
C ALA A 190 13.47 -12.27 2.82
N CYS A 191 14.57 -12.87 3.26
CA CYS A 191 15.21 -13.97 2.56
C CYS A 191 14.34 -15.23 2.50
N LYS A 192 13.61 -15.57 3.57
CA LYS A 192 12.73 -16.74 3.61
C LYS A 192 11.48 -16.54 2.75
N VAL A 193 10.87 -15.35 2.77
CA VAL A 193 9.72 -15.01 1.91
C VAL A 193 10.11 -15.09 0.43
N LYS A 194 11.26 -14.53 0.04
CA LYS A 194 11.75 -14.63 -1.35
C LYS A 194 11.93 -16.08 -1.82
N LYS A 195 12.32 -16.99 -0.92
CA LYS A 195 12.48 -18.42 -1.23
C LYS A 195 11.16 -19.15 -1.48
N LEU A 196 10.01 -18.55 -1.15
CA LEU A 196 8.70 -19.13 -1.49
C LEU A 196 8.40 -19.07 -3.01
N GLY A 197 9.11 -18.23 -3.77
CA GLY A 197 8.90 -18.12 -5.21
C GLY A 197 7.60 -17.43 -5.64
N THR A 198 6.84 -16.85 -4.70
CA THR A 198 5.55 -16.17 -4.96
C THR A 198 5.70 -14.74 -5.53
N GLY A 199 6.94 -14.28 -5.73
CA GLY A 199 7.26 -12.93 -6.17
C GLY A 199 7.18 -11.85 -5.08
N LEU A 200 6.90 -12.23 -3.83
CA LEU A 200 6.88 -11.31 -2.69
C LEU A 200 8.30 -10.81 -2.34
N SER A 201 8.40 -9.52 -2.01
CA SER A 201 9.67 -8.91 -1.60
C SER A 201 10.10 -9.39 -0.21
N GLY A 202 9.14 -9.71 0.66
CA GLY A 202 9.39 -10.05 2.06
C GLY A 202 9.89 -8.89 2.90
N CYS A 203 9.88 -7.66 2.36
CA CYS A 203 10.33 -6.49 3.11
C CYS A 203 9.35 -6.09 4.21
N VAL A 204 8.08 -6.48 4.06
CA VAL A 204 6.99 -6.06 4.95
C VAL A 204 6.31 -7.31 5.50
N GLU A 205 6.21 -7.36 6.82
CA GLU A 205 5.53 -8.42 7.56
C GLU A 205 4.02 -8.18 7.63
N HIS A 206 3.63 -6.93 7.83
CA HIS A 206 2.26 -6.47 8.00
C HIS A 206 1.95 -5.37 6.98
N PRO A 207 1.39 -5.71 5.81
CA PRO A 207 1.03 -4.71 4.80
C PRO A 207 -0.03 -3.74 5.36
N PHE A 208 0.04 -2.46 4.97
CA PHE A 208 -0.88 -1.44 5.50
C PHE A 208 -2.36 -1.73 5.19
N TRP A 209 -2.64 -2.45 4.10
CA TRP A 209 -3.99 -2.78 3.64
C TRP A 209 -4.59 -4.03 4.29
N GLU A 210 -3.84 -4.76 5.13
CA GLU A 210 -4.30 -6.03 5.74
C GLU A 210 -5.63 -5.88 6.51
N ASP A 211 -5.87 -4.71 7.10
CA ASP A 211 -7.06 -4.40 7.90
C ASP A 211 -8.12 -3.58 7.11
N LEU A 212 -7.87 -3.22 5.85
CA LEU A 212 -8.71 -2.30 5.06
C LEU A 212 -9.79 -3.02 4.23
N GLY A 213 -9.71 -4.35 4.10
CA GLY A 213 -10.68 -5.14 3.33
C GLY A 213 -10.64 -4.90 1.82
N VAL A 214 -9.50 -4.40 1.31
CA VAL A 214 -9.20 -4.16 -0.11
C VAL A 214 -7.96 -4.97 -0.47
N ASP A 215 -7.99 -5.64 -1.62
CA ASP A 215 -6.84 -6.36 -2.14
C ASP A 215 -5.80 -5.41 -2.77
N PRO A 216 -4.48 -5.71 -2.66
CA PRO A 216 -3.35 -4.92 -3.15
C PRO A 216 -3.33 -4.60 -4.66
#